data_AF-A0A7V9MSD9-F1
#
_entry.id   AF-A0A7V9MSD9-F1
#
_cell.length_a   1.000
_cell.length_b   1.000
_cell.length_c   1.000
_cell.angle_alpha   90.00
_cell.angle_beta   90.00
_cell.angle_gamma   90.00
#
_symmetry.space_group_name_H-M   'P 1'
#
loop_
_entity.id
_entity.type
_entity.pdbx_description
1 polymer ?
#
loop_
_entity_poly.entity_id
_entity_poly.type
_entity_poly.pdbx_seq_one_letter_code
_entity_poly.pdbx_strand_id
1 'polypeptide(L)' 'MKPTARRGAPEAIPREWREEFEAARRPLSVRMRYAFIHTYKPVLDDAPFRAWDSTAQYRSWCETNLPDWLGYGHV' A
#
# COMPACT_ATOMS: atom_id res chain seq x y z
N MET A 1 35.54 0.38 -0.66
CA MET A 1 34.35 -0.44 -0.96
C MET A 1 34.07 -1.32 0.25
N LYS A 2 33.00 -1.07 1.02
CA LYS A 2 32.68 -1.92 2.19
C LYS A 2 31.96 -3.19 1.71
N PRO A 3 32.37 -4.40 2.14
CA PRO A 3 31.67 -5.61 1.78
C PRO A 3 30.27 -5.61 2.38
N THR A 4 29.25 -5.70 1.54
CA THR A 4 27.87 -5.95 1.97
C THR A 4 27.82 -7.39 2.51
N ALA A 5 27.68 -7.53 3.83
CA ALA A 5 27.42 -8.82 4.44
C ALA A 5 26.18 -9.44 3.77
N ARG A 6 26.29 -10.68 3.29
CA ARG A 6 25.12 -11.45 2.85
C ARG A 6 24.14 -11.48 4.02
N ARG A 7 22.94 -10.94 3.81
CA ARG A 7 21.81 -11.12 4.72
C ARG A 7 21.71 -12.64 4.97
N GLY A 8 21.77 -13.05 6.23
CA GLY A 8 21.74 -14.47 6.62
C GLY A 8 20.55 -15.18 5.96
N ALA A 9 20.66 -16.49 5.77
CA ALA A 9 19.55 -17.29 5.25
C ALA A 9 18.28 -16.94 6.06
N PRO A 10 17.14 -16.69 5.39
CA PRO A 10 15.92 -16.36 6.12
C PRO A 10 15.63 -17.48 7.11
N GLU A 11 15.27 -17.10 8.35
CA GLU A 11 14.78 -18.05 9.34
C GLU A 11 13.67 -18.90 8.74
N ALA A 12 13.61 -20.18 9.14
CA ALA A 12 12.59 -21.08 8.64
C ALA A 12 11.21 -20.50 8.96
N ILE A 13 10.40 -20.22 7.93
CA ILE A 13 9.02 -19.73 8.11
C ILE A 13 8.28 -20.72 9.04
N PRO A 14 7.51 -20.28 10.04
CA PRO A 14 6.73 -21.18 10.88
C PRO A 14 5.71 -22.02 10.08
N ARG A 15 5.40 -23.23 10.55
CA ARG A 15 4.50 -24.15 9.80
C ARG A 15 3.07 -23.62 9.79
N GLU A 16 2.63 -23.09 10.92
CA GLU A 16 1.33 -22.46 11.11
C GLU A 16 1.09 -21.34 10.10
N TRP A 17 2.08 -20.49 9.84
CA TRP A 17 1.95 -19.39 8.87
C TRP A 17 1.84 -19.89 7.43
N ARG A 18 2.53 -20.99 7.10
CA ARG A 18 2.39 -21.63 5.79
C ARG A 18 0.99 -22.24 5.62
N GLU A 19 0.50 -22.93 6.65
CA GLU A 19 -0.84 -23.54 6.63
C GLU A 19 -1.93 -22.46 6.48
N GLU A 20 -1.83 -21.36 7.20
CA GLU A 20 -2.73 -20.20 7.06
C GLU A 20 -2.67 -19.58 5.65
N PHE A 21 -1.47 -19.39 5.10
CA PHE A 21 -1.28 -18.82 3.76
C PHE A 21 -1.88 -19.71 2.66
N GLU A 22 -1.65 -21.03 2.73
CA GLU A 22 -2.23 -21.97 1.78
C GLU A 22 -3.76 -22.03 1.92
N ALA A 23 -4.30 -21.99 3.14
CA ALA A 23 -5.75 -21.92 3.38
C ALA A 23 -6.39 -20.61 2.85
N ALA A 24 -5.62 -19.52 2.80
CA ALA A 24 -6.05 -18.25 2.21
C ALA A 24 -6.05 -18.26 0.68
N ARG A 25 -5.63 -19.34 0.00
CA ARG A 25 -5.69 -19.41 -1.46
C ARG A 25 -7.14 -19.32 -1.96
N ARG A 26 -7.29 -18.59 -3.06
CA ARG A 26 -8.54 -18.42 -3.80
C ARG A 26 -8.24 -18.71 -5.27
N PRO A 27 -9.12 -19.41 -6.01
CA PRO A 27 -8.98 -19.60 -7.44
C PRO A 27 -8.78 -18.27 -8.17
N LEU A 28 -8.03 -18.27 -9.29
CA LEU A 28 -7.74 -17.06 -10.05
C LEU A 28 -9.02 -16.31 -10.46
N SER A 29 -10.06 -17.03 -10.86
CA SER A 29 -11.36 -16.44 -11.21
C SER A 29 -12.02 -15.71 -10.05
N VAL A 30 -11.91 -16.24 -8.83
CA VAL A 30 -12.43 -15.59 -7.61
C VAL A 30 -11.62 -14.34 -7.29
N ARG A 31 -10.29 -14.41 -7.43
CA ARG A 31 -9.43 -13.22 -7.27
C ARG A 31 -9.82 -12.15 -8.27
N MET A 32 -9.91 -12.47 -9.56
CA MET A 32 -10.27 -11.49 -10.59
C MET A 32 -11.67 -10.91 -10.39
N ARG A 33 -12.63 -11.71 -9.93
CA ARG A 33 -14.00 -11.25 -9.64
C ARG A 33 -14.07 -10.21 -8.53
N TYR A 34 -13.22 -10.33 -7.50
CA TYR A 34 -13.30 -9.49 -6.29
C TYR A 34 -12.08 -8.59 -6.06
N ALA A 35 -11.03 -8.68 -6.87
CA ALA A 35 -9.83 -7.85 -6.73
C ALA A 35 -10.06 -6.41 -7.20
N PHE A 36 -11.01 -6.19 -8.10
CA PHE A 36 -11.35 -4.87 -8.61
C PHE A 36 -12.59 -4.37 -7.88
N ILE A 37 -12.36 -3.56 -6.86
CA ILE A 37 -13.41 -2.77 -6.22
C ILE A 37 -13.16 -1.33 -6.65
N HIS A 38 -14.19 -0.70 -7.23
CA HIS A 38 -14.14 0.73 -7.49
C HIS A 38 -14.30 1.46 -6.16
N THR A 39 -13.17 1.78 -5.53
CA THR A 39 -13.13 2.73 -4.42
C THR A 39 -12.84 4.10 -5.01
N TYR A 40 -13.82 5.00 -4.96
CA TYR A 40 -13.59 6.40 -5.28
C TYR A 40 -12.47 6.93 -4.38
N LYS A 41 -11.41 7.46 -4.99
CA LYS A 41 -10.29 8.11 -4.34
C LYS A 41 -10.48 9.61 -4.52
N PRO A 42 -11.00 10.31 -3.50
CA PRO A 42 -11.20 11.75 -3.57
C PRO A 42 -9.95 12.44 -4.07
N VAL A 43 -10.13 13.40 -4.97
CA VAL A 43 -9.09 14.22 -5.60
C VAL A 43 -8.22 13.48 -6.62
N LEU A 44 -7.80 12.22 -6.37
CA LEU A 44 -7.08 11.42 -7.36
C LEU A 44 -7.95 11.07 -8.58
N ASP A 45 -9.24 10.85 -8.36
CA ASP A 45 -10.20 10.58 -9.44
C ASP A 45 -10.75 11.87 -10.07
N ASP A 46 -10.54 13.05 -9.45
CA ASP A 46 -11.15 14.31 -9.85
C ASP A 46 -10.28 15.15 -10.80
N ALA A 47 -8.96 14.94 -10.77
CA ALA A 47 -8.01 15.72 -11.55
C ALA A 47 -6.83 14.85 -12.05
N PRO A 48 -6.28 15.14 -13.23
CA PRO A 48 -5.17 14.35 -13.80
C PRO A 48 -3.86 14.51 -13.01
N PHE A 49 -3.62 15.70 -12.42
CA PHE A 49 -2.49 15.93 -11.53
C PHE A 49 -2.73 17.15 -10.63
N ARG A 50 -1.93 17.24 -9.57
CA ARG A 50 -1.79 18.42 -8.70
C ARG A 50 -0.33 18.56 -8.28
N ALA A 51 0.14 19.80 -8.18
CA ALA A 51 1.50 20.12 -7.76
C ALA A 51 1.48 21.27 -6.74
N TRP A 52 2.54 21.34 -5.94
CA TRP A 52 2.76 22.37 -4.93
C TRP A 52 4.21 22.83 -4.99
N ASP A 53 4.47 24.06 -4.55
CA ASP A 53 5.83 24.63 -4.53
C ASP A 53 6.66 24.10 -3.35
N SER A 54 6.02 23.46 -2.37
CA SER A 54 6.71 22.87 -1.22
C SER A 54 5.97 21.66 -0.64
N THR A 55 6.71 20.80 0.05
CA THR A 55 6.13 19.66 0.78
C THR A 55 5.22 20.10 1.93
N ALA A 56 5.43 21.29 2.51
CA ALA A 56 4.59 21.81 3.59
C ALA A 56 3.17 22.15 3.09
N GLN A 57 3.07 22.82 1.94
CA GLN A 57 1.77 23.09 1.30
C GLN A 57 1.05 21.80 0.91
N TYR A 58 1.79 20.82 0.40
CA TYR A 58 1.25 19.49 0.10
C TYR A 58 0.63 18.84 1.34
N ARG A 59 1.36 18.77 2.46
CA ARG A 59 0.87 18.14 3.70
C ARG A 59 -0.35 18.84 4.27
N SER A 60 -0.31 20.17 4.40
CA SER A 60 -1.44 20.95 4.91
C SER A 60 -2.70 20.77 4.05
N TRP A 61 -2.53 20.69 2.73
CA TRP A 61 -3.65 20.40 1.84
C TRP A 61 -4.18 18.98 2.04
N CYS A 62 -3.30 17.97 2.18
CA CYS A 62 -3.71 16.59 2.45
C CYS A 62 -4.49 16.47 3.78
N GLU A 63 -4.03 17.11 4.85
CA GLU A 63 -4.71 17.12 6.15
C GLU A 63 -6.11 17.74 6.08
N THR A 64 -6.31 18.76 5.24
CA THR A 64 -7.59 19.47 5.14
C THR A 64 -8.59 18.79 4.20
N ASN A 65 -8.10 18.13 3.14
CA ASN A 65 -8.94 17.71 2.00
C ASN A 65 -9.02 16.20 1.82
N LEU A 66 -8.08 15.43 2.35
CA LEU A 66 -8.05 13.98 2.15
C LEU A 66 -8.55 13.25 3.40
N PRO A 67 -9.26 12.13 3.23
CA PRO A 67 -9.60 11.27 4.35
C PRO A 67 -8.37 10.65 5.02
N ASP A 68 -8.42 10.50 6.34
CA ASP A 68 -7.32 9.92 7.14
C ASP A 68 -6.89 8.53 6.67
N TRP A 69 -7.84 7.70 6.23
CA TRP A 69 -7.58 6.33 5.77
C TRP A 69 -6.68 6.27 4.53
N LEU A 70 -6.51 7.38 3.83
CA LEU A 70 -5.65 7.48 2.65
C LEU A 70 -4.17 7.71 3.01
N GLY A 71 -3.87 8.13 4.24
CA GLY A 71 -2.51 8.13 4.80
C GLY A 71 -1.56 9.22 4.29
N TYR A 72 -2.06 10.26 3.61
CA TYR A 72 -1.20 11.33 3.06
C TYR A 72 -0.95 12.50 4.03
N GLY A 73 -1.83 12.72 5.02
CA GLY A 73 -1.74 13.84 5.96
C GLY A 73 -0.89 13.60 7.20
N HIS A 74 -0.64 12.34 7.59
CA HIS A 74 0.08 12.00 8.82
C HIS A 74 1.01 10.79 8.62
N VAL A 75 2.29 10.94 8.99
CA VAL A 75 3.27 9.87 9.25
C VAL A 75 3.96 10.15 10.57
#